data_AF-A0A2E2EQL9-F1
#
_entry.id   AF-A0A2E2EQL9-F1
#
_cell.length_a   1.000
_cell.length_b   1.000
_cell.length_c   1.000
_cell.angle_alpha   90.00
_cell.angle_beta   90.00
_cell.angle_gamma   90.00
#
_symmetry.space_group_name_H-M   'P 1'
#
loop_
_entity.id
_entity.type
_entity.pdbx_description
1 polymer ?
#
loop_
_entity_poly.entity_id
_entity_poly.type
_entity_poly.pdbx_seq_one_letter_code
_entity_poly.pdbx_strand_id
1 'polypeptide(L)'
;MKKFKLKSFLIVFFVLMVIEFLVGLADVFLHRSKNELFTVTSIIMSVFSLPISLINRNLPFYVAEDLYMRVVFWTINTLIQAMFVYGFIVFVTRLKNREKI
;
A
#
# COMPACT_ATOMS: atom_id res chain seq x y z
N MET A 1 21.79 -0.99 20.30
CA MET A 1 20.49 -1.11 19.61
C MET A 1 20.41 -0.07 18.49
N LYS A 2 20.48 -0.47 17.21
CA LYS A 2 20.28 0.47 16.09
C LYS A 2 18.85 0.99 16.19
N LYS A 3 18.68 2.27 16.54
CA LYS A 3 17.36 2.93 16.59
C LYS A 3 16.63 2.61 15.29
N PHE A 4 15.56 1.83 15.36
CA PHE A 4 14.59 1.75 14.27
C PHE A 4 14.21 3.18 13.95
N LYS A 5 14.56 3.65 12.75
CA LYS A 5 14.26 5.03 12.36
C LYS A 5 12.78 5.08 12.08
N LEU A 6 11.97 5.24 13.13
CA LEU A 6 10.52 5.42 13.05
C LEU A 6 10.17 6.50 12.01
N LYS A 7 10.99 7.55 11.93
CA LYS A 7 10.92 8.58 10.89
C LYS A 7 10.96 8.01 9.47
N SER A 8 11.87 7.07 9.17
CA SER A 8 11.97 6.45 7.85
C SER A 8 10.77 5.55 7.53
N PHE A 9 10.26 4.82 8.52
CA PHE A 9 9.03 4.04 8.37
C PHE A 9 7.82 4.95 8.08
N LEU A 10 7.66 6.02 8.87
CA LEU A 10 6.58 6.98 8.69
C LEU A 10 6.63 7.66 7.31
N ILE A 11 7.83 8.00 6.81
CA ILE A 11 7.97 8.54 5.45
C ILE A 11 7.45 7.54 4.41
N VAL A 12 7.84 6.27 4.49
CA VAL A 12 7.35 5.23 3.56
C VAL A 12 5.84 5.09 3.65
N PHE A 13 5.29 5.07 4.87
CA PHE A 13 3.85 4.99 5.10
C PHE A 13 3.09 6.17 4.49
N PHE A 14 3.51 7.42 4.75
CA PHE A 14 2.84 8.60 4.20
C PHE A 14 2.97 8.68 2.67
N VAL A 15 4.11 8.28 2.11
CA VAL A 15 4.29 8.24 0.65
C VAL A 15 3.33 7.23 0.03
N LEU A 16 3.24 6.01 0.58
CA LEU A 16 2.30 4.99 0.11
C LEU A 16 0.85 5.47 0.24
N MET A 17 0.50 6.09 1.37
CA MET A 17 -0.83 6.65 1.60
C MET A 17 -1.20 7.68 0.52
N VAL A 18 -0.32 8.63 0.21
CA VAL A 18 -0.59 9.63 -0.83
C VAL A 18 -0.73 8.99 -2.21
N ILE A 19 0.13 8.03 -2.54
CA ILE A 19 0.08 7.33 -3.83
C ILE A 19 -1.23 6.55 -3.96
N GLU A 20 -1.60 5.74 -2.96
CA GLU A 20 -2.84 4.96 -2.98
C GLU A 20 -4.07 5.86 -3.07
N PHE A 21 -4.07 7.00 -2.37
CA PHE A 21 -5.16 7.96 -2.45
C PHE A 21 -5.31 8.53 -3.87
N LEU A 22 -4.21 8.92 -4.51
CA LEU A 22 -4.22 9.44 -5.88
C LEU A 22 -4.66 8.39 -6.90
N VAL A 23 -4.19 7.15 -6.76
CA VAL A 23 -4.60 6.05 -7.65
C VAL A 23 -6.08 5.73 -7.46
N GLY A 24 -6.55 5.66 -6.21
CA GLY A 24 -7.98 5.44 -5.91
C GLY A 24 -8.88 6.55 -6.47
N LEU A 25 -8.46 7.81 -6.37
CA LEU A 25 -9.17 8.91 -7.01
C LEU A 25 -9.17 8.78 -8.54
N ALA A 26 -8.01 8.50 -9.14
CA ALA A 26 -7.89 8.32 -10.58
C ALA A 26 -8.79 7.18 -11.09
N ASP A 27 -8.85 6.06 -10.38
CA ASP A 27 -9.70 4.92 -10.69
C ASP A 27 -11.18 5.33 -10.73
N VAL A 28 -11.67 6.07 -9.73
CA VAL A 28 -13.05 6.58 -9.68
C VAL A 28 -13.36 7.51 -10.86
N PHE A 29 -12.45 8.43 -11.20
CA PHE A 29 -12.64 9.35 -12.32
C PHE A 29 -12.58 8.64 -13.68
N LEU A 30 -11.66 7.69 -13.85
CA LEU A 30 -11.51 6.90 -15.08
C LEU A 30 -12.67 5.94 -15.30
N HIS A 31 -13.17 5.32 -14.22
CA HIS A 31 -14.36 4.48 -14.27
C HIS A 31 -15.58 5.28 -14.75
N ARG A 32 -15.78 6.49 -14.21
CA ARG A 32 -16.90 7.36 -14.58
C ARG A 32 -16.82 7.85 -16.03
N SER A 33 -15.60 8.00 -16.57
CA SER A 33 -15.38 8.40 -17.96
C SER A 33 -15.39 7.22 -18.95
N LYS A 34 -15.63 5.98 -18.49
CA LYS A 34 -15.57 4.74 -19.29
C LYS A 34 -14.26 4.60 -20.08
N ASN A 35 -13.17 5.10 -19.49
CA ASN A 35 -11.87 5.13 -20.13
C ASN A 35 -11.16 3.78 -19.97
N GLU A 36 -10.49 3.29 -21.01
CA GLU A 36 -9.74 2.01 -20.99
C GLU A 36 -8.60 2.00 -19.96
N LEU A 37 -8.10 3.18 -19.57
CA LEU A 37 -7.14 3.35 -18.48
C LEU A 37 -7.66 2.90 -17.11
N PHE A 38 -8.99 2.71 -16.96
CA PHE A 38 -9.58 2.06 -15.78
C PHE A 38 -9.01 0.65 -15.55
N THR A 39 -8.74 -0.12 -16.61
CA THR A 39 -8.17 -1.46 -16.47
C THR A 39 -6.80 -1.43 -15.82
N VAL A 40 -5.97 -0.44 -16.18
CA VAL A 40 -4.62 -0.28 -15.63
C VAL A 40 -4.68 0.14 -14.16
N THR A 41 -5.53 1.10 -13.83
CA THR A 41 -5.71 1.56 -12.44
C THR A 41 -6.31 0.46 -11.56
N SER A 42 -7.26 -0.33 -12.07
CA SER A 42 -7.81 -1.48 -11.36
C SER A 42 -6.76 -2.57 -11.07
N ILE A 43 -5.85 -2.85 -12.01
CA ILE A 43 -4.73 -3.79 -11.78
C ILE A 43 -3.80 -3.26 -10.69
N ILE A 44 -3.44 -1.97 -10.75
CA ILE A 44 -2.59 -1.33 -9.73
C ILE A 44 -3.26 -1.42 -8.35
N MET A 45 -4.56 -1.16 -8.28
CA MET A 45 -5.33 -1.29 -7.04
C MET A 45 -5.40 -2.73 -6.54
N SER A 46 -5.52 -3.71 -7.44
CA SER A 46 -5.43 -5.12 -7.07
C SER A 46 -4.07 -5.46 -6.45
N VAL A 47 -2.98 -4.93 -6.99
CA VAL A 47 -1.62 -5.14 -6.43
C VAL A 47 -1.51 -4.49 -5.05
N PHE A 48 -2.01 -3.26 -4.89
CA PHE A 48 -2.03 -2.59 -3.60
C PHE A 48 -2.92 -3.32 -2.57
N SER A 49 -3.95 -4.04 -3.00
CA SER A 49 -4.79 -4.83 -2.10
C SER A 49 -4.19 -6.18 -1.67
N LEU A 50 -3.07 -6.60 -2.26
CA LEU A 50 -2.44 -7.89 -1.94
C LEU A 50 -2.12 -8.07 -0.44
N PRO A 51 -1.59 -7.06 0.26
CA PRO A 51 -1.15 -7.28 1.65
C PRO A 51 -2.29 -7.53 2.63
N ILE A 52 -3.46 -6.90 2.45
CA ILE A 52 -4.66 -7.27 3.22
C ILE A 52 -5.27 -8.57 2.73
N SER A 53 -5.31 -8.83 1.42
CA SER A 53 -5.91 -10.07 0.91
C SER A 53 -5.14 -11.33 1.31
N LEU A 54 -3.85 -11.19 1.66
CA LEU A 54 -3.05 -12.23 2.33
C LEU A 54 -3.52 -12.53 3.77
N ILE A 55 -4.10 -11.55 4.47
CA ILE A 55 -4.64 -11.72 5.83
C ILE A 55 -6.07 -12.27 5.77
N ASN A 56 -6.90 -11.74 4.87
CA ASN A 56 -8.23 -12.27 4.62
C ASN A 56 -8.69 -11.91 3.19
N ARG A 57 -8.97 -12.93 2.37
CA ARG A 57 -9.45 -12.77 0.99
C ARG A 57 -10.80 -12.04 0.89
N ASN A 58 -11.59 -12.05 1.96
CA ASN A 58 -12.92 -11.43 2.01
C ASN A 58 -12.88 -9.99 2.55
N LEU A 59 -11.71 -9.38 2.74
CA LEU A 59 -11.57 -7.96 3.07
C LEU A 59 -11.19 -7.17 1.82
N PRO A 60 -12.15 -6.80 0.95
CA PRO A 60 -11.86 -5.96 -0.20
C PRO A 60 -11.48 -4.55 0.25
N PHE A 61 -10.49 -3.96 -0.43
CA PHE A 61 -9.99 -2.59 -0.23
C PHE A 61 -11.11 -1.52 -0.29
N TYR A 62 -12.18 -1.82 -1.02
CA TYR A 62 -13.39 -1.02 -1.14
C TYR A 62 -14.61 -1.90 -0.89
N VAL A 63 -14.80 -2.33 0.36
CA VAL A 63 -16.07 -2.94 0.77
C VAL A 63 -17.20 -1.94 0.50
N ALA A 64 -18.40 -2.43 0.17
CA ALA A 64 -19.64 -1.65 0.18
C ALA A 64 -20.06 -1.21 1.59
N GLU A 65 -19.12 -1.13 2.53
CA GLU A 65 -19.33 -0.66 3.89
C GLU A 65 -19.26 0.88 3.96
N ASP A 66 -19.65 1.35 5.14
CA ASP A 66 -19.69 2.76 5.49
C ASP A 66 -18.33 3.44 5.29
N LEU A 67 -18.33 4.74 5.00
CA LEU A 67 -17.12 5.49 4.64
C LEU A 67 -16.02 5.33 5.68
N TYR A 68 -16.39 5.30 6.95
CA TYR A 68 -15.49 5.10 8.08
C TYR A 68 -14.73 3.77 8.00
N MET A 69 -15.42 2.67 7.70
CA MET A 69 -14.81 1.33 7.61
C MET A 69 -13.85 1.26 6.43
N ARG A 70 -14.17 1.91 5.30
CA ARG A 70 -13.26 2.01 4.16
C ARG A 70 -11.95 2.71 4.51
N VAL A 71 -12.02 3.83 5.23
CA VAL A 71 -10.82 4.57 5.66
C VAL A 71 -9.97 3.73 6.63
N VAL A 72 -10.61 2.98 7.53
CA VAL A 72 -9.92 2.09 8.47
C VAL A 72 -9.21 0.96 7.73
N PHE A 73 -9.90 0.23 6.84
CA PHE A 73 -9.28 -0.86 6.08
C PHE A 73 -8.18 -0.36 5.16
N TRP A 74 -8.37 0.79 4.51
CA TRP A 74 -7.34 1.44 3.72
C TRP A 74 -6.10 1.73 4.57
N THR A 75 -6.27 2.38 5.73
CA THR A 75 -5.16 2.71 6.64
C THR A 75 -4.41 1.46 7.11
N ILE A 76 -5.14 0.40 7.48
CA ILE A 76 -4.55 -0.88 7.89
C ILE A 76 -3.76 -1.49 6.72
N ASN A 77 -4.29 -1.41 5.49
CA ASN A 77 -3.60 -1.92 4.32
C ASN A 77 -2.28 -1.20 4.06
N THR A 78 -2.32 0.12 4.03
CA THR A 78 -1.13 0.95 3.85
C THR A 78 -0.12 0.70 4.95
N LEU A 79 -0.56 0.44 6.19
CA LEU A 79 0.30 0.11 7.32
C LEU A 79 1.04 -1.21 7.08
N ILE A 80 0.31 -2.26 6.68
CA ILE A 80 0.89 -3.57 6.39
C ILE A 80 1.86 -3.48 5.20
N GLN A 81 1.46 -2.78 4.12
CA GLN A 81 2.34 -2.49 2.99
C GLN A 81 3.64 -1.79 3.42
N ALA A 82 3.53 -0.74 4.24
CA ALA A 82 4.68 -0.01 4.73
C ALA A 82 5.62 -0.91 5.55
N MET A 83 5.07 -1.88 6.30
CA MET A 83 5.89 -2.88 7.00
C MET A 83 6.64 -3.79 6.02
N PHE A 84 5.98 -4.29 4.97
CA PHE A 84 6.64 -5.10 3.94
C PHE A 84 7.72 -4.33 3.19
N VAL A 85 7.41 -3.12 2.71
CA VAL A 85 8.36 -2.27 1.97
C VAL A 85 9.55 -1.89 2.85
N TYR A 86 9.31 -1.42 4.07
CA TYR A 86 10.39 -1.07 4.99
C TYR A 86 11.21 -2.30 5.40
N GLY A 87 10.55 -3.42 5.69
CA GLY A 87 11.20 -4.69 6.00
C GLY A 87 12.11 -5.17 4.88
N PHE A 88 11.64 -5.10 3.63
CA PHE A 88 12.42 -5.43 2.44
C PHE A 88 13.64 -4.51 2.27
N ILE A 89 13.47 -3.19 2.41
CA ILE A 89 14.57 -2.21 2.35
C ILE A 89 15.64 -2.54 3.41
N VAL A 90 15.23 -2.83 4.64
CA VAL A 90 16.16 -3.19 5.72
C VAL A 90 16.87 -4.51 5.41
N PHE A 91 16.15 -5.51 4.90
CA PHE A 91 16.72 -6.81 4.55
C PHE A 91 17.78 -6.70 3.45
N VAL A 92 17.46 -6.03 2.33
CA VAL A 92 18.38 -5.80 1.21
C VAL A 92 19.60 -4.99 1.67
N THR A 93 19.39 -3.96 2.49
CA THR A 93 20.49 -3.16 3.04
C THR A 93 21.42 -4.00 3.92
N ARG A 94 20.88 -4.96 4.68
CA ARG A 94 21.69 -5.88 5.49
C ARG A 94 22.49 -6.87 4.63
N LEU A 95 21.90 -7.42 3.57
CA LEU A 95 22.60 -8.32 2.64
C LEU A 95 23.76 -7.61 1.95
N LYS A 96 23.52 -6.42 1.38
CA LYS A 96 24.56 -5.62 0.70
C LYS A 96 25.74 -5.27 1.62
N ASN A 97 25.50 -5.11 2.92
CA ASN A 97 26.55 -4.84 3.89
C ASN A 97 27.30 -6.11 4.36
N ARG A 98 26.71 -7.30 4.19
CA ARG A 98 27.39 -8.58 4.46
C ARG A 98 28.30 -9.00 3.31
N GLU A 99 27.99 -8.65 2.06
CA GLU A 99 28.86 -8.93 0.90
C GLU A 99 30.10 -8.01 0.83
N LYS A 100 30.13 -6.93 1.62
CA LYS A 100 31.25 -5.97 1.66
C LYS A 100 32.27 -6.23 2.78
N ILE A 101 32.06 -7.26 3.59
CA ILE A 101 32.97 -7.73 4.67
C ILE A 101 33.53 -9.07 4.23
#